data_AF-A0A2H9RF60-F1
#
_entry.id   AF-A0A2H9RF60-F1
#
_cell.length_a   1.000
_cell.length_b   1.000
_cell.length_c   1.000
_cell.angle_alpha   90.00
_cell.angle_beta   90.00
_cell.angle_gamma   90.00
#
_symmetry.space_group_name_H-M   'P 1'
#
loop_
_entity.id
_entity.type
_entity.pdbx_description
1 polymer ?
#
loop_
_entity_poly.entity_id
_entity_poly.type
_entity_poly.pdbx_seq_one_letter_code
_entity_poly.pdbx_strand_id
1 'polypeptide(L)' 'MRFDKFTTKLQQALSDAQSLAIGSDNQFIEPQHLLLALLNDADSGASSLLARAGG' A
#
# COMPACT_ATOMS: atom_id res chain seq x y z
N MET A 1 7.42 3.05 -13.71
CA MET A 1 6.00 2.64 -13.84
C MET A 1 5.21 3.78 -14.49
N ARG A 2 4.10 3.50 -15.17
CA ARG A 2 3.16 4.54 -15.65
C ARG A 2 2.20 4.93 -14.52
N PHE A 3 2.68 5.75 -13.61
CA PHE A 3 1.98 6.08 -12.36
C PHE A 3 0.64 6.76 -12.59
N ASP A 4 0.55 7.57 -13.65
CA ASP A 4 -0.64 8.26 -14.14
C ASP A 4 -1.80 7.32 -14.52
N LYS A 5 -1.52 6.03 -14.72
CA LYS A 5 -2.53 5.02 -15.09
C LYS A 5 -3.13 4.28 -13.91
N PHE A 6 -2.65 4.53 -12.69
CA PHE A 6 -3.28 4.00 -11.50
C PHE A 6 -4.42 4.90 -11.04
N THR A 7 -5.34 4.34 -10.27
CA THR A 7 -6.37 5.13 -9.57
C THR A 7 -5.69 6.08 -8.58
N THR A 8 -6.32 7.22 -8.28
CA THR A 8 -5.81 8.18 -7.29
C THR A 8 -5.53 7.52 -5.93
N LYS A 9 -6.40 6.58 -5.53
CA LYS A 9 -6.24 5.82 -4.28
C LYS A 9 -4.98 4.95 -4.27
N LEU A 10 -4.70 4.24 -5.37
CA LEU A 10 -3.50 3.42 -5.49
C LEU A 10 -2.22 4.29 -5.60
N GLN A 11 -2.31 5.45 -6.25
CA GLN A 11 -1.22 6.42 -6.27
C GLN A 11 -0.86 6.88 -4.84
N GLN A 12 -1.87 7.20 -4.02
CA GLN A 12 -1.66 7.54 -2.61
C GLN A 12 -1.02 6.38 -1.84
N ALA A 13 -1.57 5.16 -1.97
CA ALA A 13 -1.03 3.98 -1.29
C ALA A 13 0.44 3.69 -1.65
N LEU A 14 0.85 3.92 -2.90
CA LEU A 14 2.25 3.79 -3.33
C LEU A 14 3.16 4.87 -2.72
N SER A 15 2.65 6.10 -2.54
CA SER A 15 3.36 7.17 -1.83
C SER A 15 3.56 6.84 -0.35
N ASP A 16 2.52 6.30 0.29
CA ASP A 16 2.58 5.89 1.70
C ASP A 16 3.52 4.68 1.88
N ALA A 17 3.46 3.71 0.95
CA ALA A 17 4.37 2.57 0.91
C ALA A 17 5.84 2.98 0.74
N GLN A 18 6.11 4.03 -0.05
CA GLN A 18 7.47 4.59 -0.17
C GLN A 18 7.95 5.17 1.16
N SER A 19 7.08 5.88 1.87
CA SER A 19 7.40 6.44 3.20
C SER A 19 7.71 5.33 4.21
N LEU A 20 6.94 4.23 4.19
CA LEU A 20 7.18 3.04 5.02
C LEU A 20 8.53 2.37 4.70
N ALA A 21 8.88 2.23 3.42
CA ALA A 21 10.15 1.65 3.01
C ALA A 21 11.34 2.51 3.47
N ILE A 22 11.27 3.83 3.26
CA ILE A 22 12.30 4.78 3.71
C ILE A 22 12.42 4.76 5.23
N GLY A 23 11.31 4.76 5.96
CA GLY A 23 11.30 4.70 7.43
C GLY A 23 11.83 3.38 8.00
N SER A 24 11.97 2.35 7.16
CA SER A 24 12.52 1.04 7.52
C SER A 24 13.91 0.79 6.93
N ASP A 25 14.59 1.83 6.42
CA ASP A 25 15.89 1.76 5.74
C ASP A 25 15.93 0.80 4.53
N ASN A 26 14.77 0.54 3.91
CA ASN A 26 14.65 -0.29 2.73
C ASN A 26 14.80 0.55 1.46
N GLN A 27 15.76 0.20 0.61
CA GLN A 27 16.06 0.93 -0.64
C GLN A 27 14.96 0.80 -1.71
N PHE A 28 14.10 -0.20 -1.57
CA PHE A 28 13.05 -0.51 -2.54
C PHE A 28 11.69 -0.68 -1.85
N ILE A 29 10.64 -0.29 -2.56
CA ILE A 29 9.28 -0.63 -2.16
C ILE A 29 9.07 -2.11 -2.42
N GLU A 30 9.04 -2.89 -1.35
CA GLU A 30 8.60 -4.28 -1.38
C GLU A 30 7.08 -4.42 -1.18
N PRO A 31 6.46 -5.54 -1.60
CA PRO A 31 5.02 -5.76 -1.46
C PRO A 31 4.49 -5.59 -0.03
N GLN A 32 5.26 -5.93 1.02
CA GLN A 32 4.79 -5.71 2.39
C GLN A 32 4.54 -4.24 2.74
N HIS A 33 5.27 -3.30 2.15
CA HIS A 33 5.05 -1.86 2.40
C HIS A 33 3.74 -1.39 1.76
N LEU A 34 3.44 -1.85 0.55
CA LEU A 34 2.18 -1.54 -0.12
C LEU A 34 1.00 -2.17 0.60
N LEU A 35 1.15 -3.43 1.05
CA LEU A 35 0.12 -4.10 1.84
C LEU A 35 -0.15 -3.35 3.15
N LEU A 36 0.90 -2.97 3.88
CA LEU A 36 0.76 -2.22 5.12
C LEU A 36 0.14 -0.83 4.90
N ALA A 37 0.54 -0.12 3.84
CA ALA A 37 -0.09 1.15 3.47
C ALA A 37 -1.60 1.00 3.21
N LEU A 38 -1.99 -0.03 2.47
CA LEU A 38 -3.40 -0.33 2.22
C LEU A 38 -4.15 -0.71 3.50
N LEU A 39 -3.56 -1.50 4.39
CA LEU A 39 -4.18 -1.88 5.66
C LEU A 39 -4.33 -0.71 6.64
N ASN A 40 -3.41 0.27 6.59
CA ASN A 40 -3.47 1.48 7.40
C ASN A 40 -4.48 2.51 6.87
N ASP A 41 -4.85 2.43 5.59
CA ASP A 41 -5.89 3.24 4.97
C ASP A 41 -7.26 2.60 5.21
N ALA A 42 -8.03 3.16 6.16
CA ALA A 42 -9.36 2.66 6.53
C ALA A 42 -10.36 2.63 5.35
N ASP A 43 -10.15 3.48 4.34
CA ASP A 43 -11.01 3.60 3.16
C ASP A 43 -10.54 2.71 2.00
N SER A 44 -9.45 1.94 2.15
CA SER A 44 -8.92 1.07 1.07
C SER A 44 -9.78 -0.18 0.85
N GLY A 45 -10.52 -0.62 1.88
CA GLY A 45 -11.22 -1.90 1.89
C GLY A 45 -10.32 -3.14 1.99
N ALA A 46 -8.99 -2.98 2.02
CA ALA A 46 -8.04 -4.09 2.01
C ALA A 46 -8.21 -5.00 3.24
N SER A 47 -8.44 -4.42 4.42
CA SER A 47 -8.67 -5.18 5.66
C SER A 47 -9.92 -6.06 5.58
N SER A 48 -10.99 -5.59 4.93
CA SER A 48 -12.22 -6.37 4.72
C SER A 48 -11.99 -7.52 3.74
N LEU A 49 -11.23 -7.29 2.66
CA LEU A 49 -10.86 -8.34 1.71
C LEU A 49 -9.99 -9.41 2.36
N LEU A 50 -9.03 -9.02 3.19
CA LEU A 50 -8.16 -9.94 3.91
C LEU A 50 -8.96 -10.82 4.89
N ALA A 51 -9.82 -10.22 5.70
CA ALA A 51 -10.71 -10.95 6.61
C ALA A 51 -11.61 -11.97 5.88
N ARG A 52 -12.11 -11.60 4.69
CA ARG A 52 -12.93 -12.50 3.85
C ARG A 52 -12.13 -13.62 3.22
N ALA A 53 -10.83 -13.42 2.99
CA ALA A 53 -9.93 -14.43 2.45
C ALA A 53 -9.43 -15.44 3.51
N GLY A 54 -9.85 -15.28 4.77
CA GLY A 54 -9.41 -16.11 5.89
C GLY A 54 -8.13 -15.61 6.57
N GLY A 55 -7.78 -14.34 6.37
CA GLY A 55 -6.73 -13.64 7.10
C GLY A 55 -7.18 -13.13 8.46
#